data_AF-A0A5K3ERV6-F1
#
_entry.id   AF-A0A5K3ERV6-F1
#
_cell.length_a   1.000
_cell.length_b   1.000
_cell.length_c   1.000
_cell.angle_alpha   90.00
_cell.angle_beta   90.00
_cell.angle_gamma   90.00
#
_symmetry.space_group_name_H-M   'P 1'
#
loop_
_entity.id
_entity.type
_entity.pdbx_description
1 polymer ?
#
loop_
_entity_poly.entity_id
_entity_poly.type
_entity_poly.pdbx_seq_one_letter_code
_entity_poly.pdbx_strand_id
1 'polypeptide(L)'
;MESVRVYPEVFISKKLTELGFKYRRNRSVNFIQLRKAAIVYGKWPSELTAAWKKYEMEHGSDNECVDFLPKSQEWMILEFDYAGKPLGTMKFSSHREARSVIEQIAISLAAAESALQFEHRDLHWLNVLVKPTKQTKLRYRVDGVGYAVQTEGIQVCIIDFTVSRLCHEGNIVYVDMSNSPEIFECDGDYQFEIYRMMRDMNGNDWRPFRPITNLYWLHYLMEKLLHETSYPRRDPDSQAIQSELTALHDSVLSGKYASVAQLVRSSFYFDTCRID
;
A
#
# COMPACT_ATOMS: atom_id res chain seq x y z
N MET A 1 -12.72 -1.54 -25.79
CA MET A 1 -13.55 -1.13 -24.64
C MET A 1 -12.57 -0.75 -23.54
N GLU A 2 -12.54 0.50 -23.13
CA GLU A 2 -11.56 1.01 -22.14
C GLU A 2 -11.75 0.36 -20.76
N SER A 3 -12.91 -0.25 -20.51
CA SER A 3 -13.21 -1.07 -19.33
C SER A 3 -12.21 -2.21 -19.05
N VAL A 4 -11.49 -2.71 -20.06
CA VAL A 4 -10.42 -3.72 -19.85
C VAL A 4 -9.22 -3.13 -19.10
N ARG A 5 -8.96 -1.82 -19.24
CA ARG A 5 -7.82 -1.15 -18.58
C ARG A 5 -8.00 -1.04 -17.06
N VAL A 6 -9.24 -0.91 -16.59
CA VAL A 6 -9.56 -0.79 -15.16
C VAL A 6 -9.83 -2.14 -14.49
N TYR A 7 -10.01 -3.21 -15.28
CA TYR A 7 -10.28 -4.55 -14.75
C TYR A 7 -9.25 -5.01 -13.69
N PRO A 8 -7.92 -4.85 -13.92
CA PRO A 8 -6.93 -5.25 -12.91
C PRO A 8 -7.16 -4.59 -11.55
N GLU A 9 -7.35 -3.26 -11.52
CA GLU A 9 -7.58 -2.51 -10.29
C GLU A 9 -8.84 -2.98 -9.56
N VAL A 10 -9.96 -3.12 -10.27
CA VAL A 10 -11.24 -3.57 -9.67
C VAL A 10 -11.12 -4.99 -9.13
N PHE A 11 -10.51 -5.90 -9.89
CA PHE A 11 -10.33 -7.29 -9.49
C PHE A 11 -9.42 -7.40 -8.28
N ILE A 12 -8.28 -6.71 -8.29
CA ILE A 12 -7.32 -6.70 -7.19
C ILE A 12 -7.95 -6.10 -5.93
N SER A 13 -8.61 -4.95 -6.04
CA SER A 13 -9.35 -4.31 -4.94
C SER A 13 -10.34 -5.27 -4.28
N LYS A 14 -11.11 -6.00 -5.10
CA LYS A 14 -12.07 -7.01 -4.61
C LYS A 14 -11.37 -8.16 -3.89
N LYS A 15 -10.26 -8.68 -4.42
CA LYS A 15 -9.55 -9.80 -3.79
C LYS A 15 -8.86 -9.42 -2.49
N LEU A 16 -8.31 -8.22 -2.41
CA LEU A 16 -7.73 -7.69 -1.17
C LEU A 16 -8.80 -7.34 -0.13
N THR A 17 -9.99 -6.88 -0.57
CA THR A 17 -11.17 -6.78 0.32
C THR A 17 -11.53 -8.14 0.92
N GLU A 18 -11.62 -9.18 0.09
CA GLU A 18 -11.91 -10.56 0.52
C GLU A 18 -10.85 -11.12 1.51
N LEU A 19 -9.60 -10.62 1.47
CA LEU A 19 -8.54 -11.01 2.41
C LEU A 19 -8.87 -10.66 3.87
N GLY A 20 -9.77 -9.71 4.11
CA GLY A 20 -10.21 -9.35 5.46
C GLY A 20 -11.09 -10.38 6.16
N PHE A 21 -11.74 -11.28 5.41
CA PHE A 21 -12.79 -12.14 5.96
C PHE A 21 -12.94 -13.53 5.33
N LYS A 22 -12.50 -13.75 4.08
CA LYS A 22 -12.82 -14.98 3.33
C LYS A 22 -11.75 -16.08 3.44
N TYR A 23 -10.48 -15.71 3.60
CA TYR A 23 -9.37 -16.65 3.57
C TYR A 23 -9.10 -17.24 4.96
N ARG A 24 -9.09 -18.59 5.07
CA ARG A 24 -8.91 -19.26 6.37
C ARG A 24 -7.48 -19.17 6.90
N ARG A 25 -6.49 -19.32 6.01
CA ARG A 25 -5.06 -19.33 6.36
C ARG A 25 -4.41 -17.96 6.29
N ASN A 26 -5.03 -16.99 5.64
CA ASN A 26 -4.46 -15.66 5.43
C ASN A 26 -5.49 -14.60 5.77
N ARG A 27 -5.11 -13.55 6.50
CA ARG A 27 -6.01 -12.45 6.85
C ARG A 27 -5.24 -11.16 7.08
N SER A 28 -5.69 -10.08 6.44
CA SER A 28 -5.27 -8.71 6.72
C SER A 28 -6.47 -7.77 6.70
N VAL A 29 -6.46 -6.75 7.55
CA VAL A 29 -7.53 -5.73 7.67
C VAL A 29 -7.06 -4.34 7.23
N ASN A 30 -5.91 -4.27 6.57
CA ASN A 30 -5.25 -3.02 6.23
C ASN A 30 -5.17 -2.78 4.72
N PHE A 31 -5.94 -3.52 3.92
CA PHE A 31 -6.22 -3.14 2.54
C PHE A 31 -7.55 -2.40 2.47
N ILE A 32 -7.65 -1.42 1.58
CA ILE A 32 -8.87 -0.64 1.40
C ILE A 32 -10.05 -1.53 1.02
N GLN A 33 -11.20 -1.27 1.65
CA GLN A 33 -12.40 -2.07 1.46
C GLN A 33 -13.25 -1.48 0.33
N LEU A 34 -13.34 -2.21 -0.78
CA LEU A 34 -14.21 -1.88 -1.90
C LEU A 34 -15.66 -2.23 -1.55
N ARG A 35 -16.53 -1.22 -1.50
CA ARG A 35 -17.97 -1.36 -1.25
C ARG A 35 -18.74 -1.61 -2.53
N LYS A 36 -18.42 -0.85 -3.58
CA LYS A 36 -19.12 -0.90 -4.86
C LYS A 36 -18.16 -0.54 -5.99
N ALA A 37 -18.31 -1.22 -7.11
CA ALA A 37 -17.71 -0.83 -8.38
C ALA A 37 -18.83 -0.75 -9.42
N ALA A 38 -18.89 0.35 -10.17
CA ALA A 38 -19.91 0.56 -11.19
C ALA A 38 -19.33 1.28 -12.41
N ILE A 39 -19.71 0.82 -13.59
CA ILE A 39 -19.54 1.58 -14.82
C ILE A 39 -20.79 2.44 -15.00
N VAL A 40 -20.60 3.75 -15.18
CA VAL A 40 -21.69 4.69 -15.42
C VAL A 40 -21.39 5.52 -16.67
N TYR A 41 -22.46 6.04 -17.28
CA TYR A 41 -22.37 6.92 -18.45
C TYR A 41 -23.01 8.25 -18.13
N GLY A 42 -22.37 9.33 -18.52
CA GLY A 42 -22.93 10.66 -18.32
C GLY A 42 -21.89 11.77 -18.29
N LYS A 43 -22.40 13.00 -18.24
CA LYS A 43 -21.58 14.19 -18.04
C LYS A 43 -21.06 14.23 -16.60
N TRP A 44 -19.89 14.82 -16.40
CA TRP A 44 -19.39 15.13 -15.06
C TRP A 44 -20.43 15.95 -14.25
N PRO A 45 -20.85 15.49 -13.07
CA PRO A 45 -21.85 16.18 -12.25
C PRO A 45 -21.42 17.58 -11.81
N SER A 46 -22.36 18.53 -11.83
CA SER A 46 -22.11 19.92 -11.41
C SER A 46 -21.62 20.05 -9.97
N GLU A 47 -22.07 19.15 -9.09
CA GLU A 47 -21.70 19.06 -7.69
C GLU A 47 -20.23 18.67 -7.54
N LEU A 48 -19.73 17.76 -8.39
CA LEU A 48 -18.32 17.39 -8.42
C LEU A 48 -17.46 18.50 -9.05
N THR A 49 -17.96 19.21 -10.06
CA THR A 49 -17.30 20.43 -10.57
C THR A 49 -17.14 21.48 -9.47
N ALA A 50 -18.20 21.74 -8.70
CA ALA A 50 -18.17 22.71 -7.61
C ALA A 50 -17.19 22.28 -6.51
N ALA A 51 -17.18 20.99 -6.15
CA ALA A 51 -16.24 20.44 -5.19
C ALA A 51 -14.78 20.54 -5.67
N TRP A 52 -14.52 20.22 -6.94
CA TRP A 52 -13.19 20.34 -7.54
C TRP A 52 -12.71 21.79 -7.56
N LYS A 53 -13.55 22.76 -7.98
CA LYS A 53 -13.20 24.18 -7.98
C LYS A 53 -12.89 24.70 -6.58
N LYS A 54 -13.65 24.24 -5.58
CA LYS A 54 -13.36 24.57 -4.18
C LYS A 54 -12.00 24.04 -3.76
N TYR A 55 -11.69 22.79 -4.08
CA TYR A 55 -10.39 22.18 -3.75
C TYR A 55 -9.23 22.91 -4.44
N GLU A 56 -9.34 23.19 -5.74
CA GLU A 56 -8.38 23.97 -6.54
C GLU A 56 -8.05 25.31 -5.89
N MET A 57 -9.07 26.08 -5.51
CA MET A 57 -8.86 27.39 -4.89
C MET A 57 -8.13 27.32 -3.54
N GLU A 58 -8.33 26.23 -2.80
CA GLU A 58 -7.77 26.06 -1.44
C GLU A 58 -6.37 25.40 -1.45
N HIS A 59 -6.07 24.55 -2.43
CA HIS A 59 -4.88 23.68 -2.42
C HIS A 59 -4.07 23.69 -3.73
N GLY A 60 -4.64 24.18 -4.83
CA GLY A 60 -4.17 23.92 -6.19
C GLY A 60 -4.45 22.48 -6.67
N SER A 61 -4.41 22.26 -7.99
CA SER A 61 -4.43 20.92 -8.60
C SER A 61 -3.52 20.90 -9.83
N ASP A 62 -2.80 19.78 -10.01
CA ASP A 62 -2.10 19.50 -11.27
C ASP A 62 -3.05 18.92 -12.34
N ASN A 63 -4.24 18.48 -11.93
CA ASN A 63 -5.26 17.94 -12.83
C ASN A 63 -6.21 19.02 -13.33
N GLU A 64 -6.70 18.89 -14.57
CA GLU A 64 -7.76 19.74 -15.11
C GLU A 64 -9.17 19.33 -14.68
N CYS A 65 -10.10 20.29 -14.64
CA CYS A 65 -11.51 19.98 -14.42
C CYS A 65 -12.10 19.31 -15.67
N VAL A 66 -12.60 18.08 -15.52
CA VAL A 66 -13.12 17.26 -16.63
C VAL A 66 -14.59 17.57 -16.98
N ASP A 67 -15.10 18.76 -16.66
CA ASP A 67 -16.50 19.15 -16.88
C ASP A 67 -16.85 19.41 -18.36
N PHE A 68 -15.84 19.46 -19.23
CA PHE A 68 -15.95 19.55 -20.68
C PHE A 68 -16.28 18.23 -21.37
N LEU A 69 -16.13 17.08 -20.69
CA LEU A 69 -16.37 15.76 -21.30
C LEU A 69 -17.85 15.55 -21.68
N PRO A 70 -18.12 14.82 -22.78
CA PRO A 70 -19.47 14.67 -23.32
C PRO A 70 -20.35 13.75 -22.46
N LYS A 71 -21.68 13.81 -22.67
CA LYS A 71 -22.64 12.91 -21.99
C LYS A 71 -22.43 11.43 -22.30
N SER A 72 -21.75 11.12 -23.41
CA SER A 72 -21.39 9.76 -23.81
C SER A 72 -20.17 9.21 -23.06
N GLN A 73 -19.53 10.02 -22.22
CA GLN A 73 -18.37 9.59 -21.44
C GLN A 73 -18.72 8.41 -20.54
N GLU A 74 -17.84 7.40 -20.55
CA GLU A 74 -17.87 6.25 -19.66
C GLU A 74 -16.97 6.51 -18.46
N TRP A 75 -17.42 6.13 -17.26
CA TRP A 75 -16.70 6.30 -16.00
C TRP A 75 -16.70 4.98 -15.21
N MET A 76 -15.56 4.64 -14.62
CA MET A 76 -15.48 3.65 -13.55
C MET A 76 -15.56 4.36 -12.19
N ILE A 77 -16.55 4.02 -11.38
CA ILE A 77 -16.70 4.53 -10.01
C ILE A 77 -16.40 3.39 -9.04
N LEU A 78 -15.38 3.61 -8.21
CA LEU A 78 -15.01 2.73 -7.11
C LEU A 78 -15.34 3.42 -5.78
N GLU A 79 -16.25 2.82 -5.03
CA GLU A 79 -16.66 3.30 -3.71
C GLU A 79 -15.90 2.53 -2.64
N PHE A 80 -15.10 3.27 -1.85
CA PHE A 80 -14.25 2.71 -0.80
C PHE A 80 -14.62 3.28 0.59
N ASP A 81 -14.27 2.54 1.65
CA ASP A 81 -14.32 3.07 3.01
C ASP A 81 -13.40 4.28 3.19
N TYR A 82 -13.79 5.24 4.03
CA TYR A 82 -12.87 6.30 4.43
C TYR A 82 -11.71 5.74 5.28
N ALA A 83 -10.49 5.94 4.80
CA ALA A 83 -9.27 5.34 5.33
C ALA A 83 -8.29 6.34 5.98
N GLY A 84 -8.61 7.63 5.98
CA GLY A 84 -7.82 8.66 6.66
C GLY A 84 -7.03 9.53 5.69
N LYS A 85 -5.81 9.89 6.09
CA LYS A 85 -4.92 10.80 5.34
C LYS A 85 -3.63 10.08 4.92
N PRO A 86 -2.95 10.51 3.85
CA PRO A 86 -1.69 9.94 3.43
C PRO A 86 -0.62 9.96 4.53
N LEU A 87 0.19 8.90 4.62
CA LEU A 87 1.25 8.72 5.63
C LEU A 87 2.24 9.88 5.59
N GLY A 88 2.59 10.37 4.40
CA GLY A 88 3.49 11.53 4.23
C GLY A 88 2.98 12.84 4.87
N THR A 89 1.70 12.91 5.25
CA THR A 89 1.12 14.08 5.95
C THR A 89 1.10 13.94 7.48
N MET A 90 1.49 12.76 7.99
CA MET A 90 1.39 12.45 9.41
C MET A 90 2.49 13.15 10.23
N LYS A 91 2.09 13.60 11.42
CA LYS A 91 3.01 13.99 12.49
C LYS A 91 2.89 12.96 13.60
N PHE A 92 3.93 12.19 13.81
CA PHE A 92 3.91 11.13 14.81
C PHE A 92 3.95 11.71 16.22
N SER A 93 3.21 11.07 17.13
CA SER A 93 3.19 11.37 18.56
C SER A 93 4.15 10.48 19.35
N SER A 94 4.68 9.42 18.73
CA SER A 94 5.77 8.59 19.28
C SER A 94 6.42 7.74 18.18
N HIS A 95 7.60 7.20 18.45
CA HIS A 95 8.27 6.24 17.57
C HIS A 95 7.55 4.88 17.57
N ARG A 96 6.76 4.57 18.61
CA ARG A 96 5.91 3.37 18.64
C ARG A 96 4.90 3.36 17.50
N GLU A 97 4.34 4.52 17.14
CA GLU A 97 3.44 4.64 16.00
C GLU A 97 4.15 4.26 14.68
N ALA A 98 5.40 4.67 14.47
CA ALA A 98 6.17 4.28 13.28
C ALA A 98 6.46 2.77 13.23
N ARG A 99 6.82 2.16 14.38
CA ARG A 99 6.93 0.70 14.49
C ARG A 99 5.62 0.01 14.13
N SER A 100 4.50 0.47 14.70
CA SER A 100 3.16 -0.01 14.40
C SER A 100 2.82 0.10 12.91
N VAL A 101 3.19 1.20 12.24
CA VAL A 101 3.00 1.35 10.78
C VAL A 101 3.72 0.24 10.02
N ILE A 102 5.01 0.02 10.29
CA ILE A 102 5.81 -1.00 9.61
C ILE A 102 5.27 -2.41 9.89
N GLU A 103 4.90 -2.71 11.13
CA GLU A 103 4.29 -3.99 11.52
C GLU A 103 2.96 -4.24 10.79
N GLN A 104 2.06 -3.25 10.75
CA GLN A 104 0.77 -3.35 10.06
C GLN A 104 0.95 -3.57 8.55
N ILE A 105 1.88 -2.85 7.91
CA ILE A 105 2.15 -2.96 6.48
C ILE A 105 2.80 -4.30 6.14
N ALA A 106 3.89 -4.66 6.82
CA ALA A 106 4.65 -5.87 6.52
C ALA A 106 3.80 -7.14 6.67
N ILE A 107 3.05 -7.26 7.77
CA ILE A 107 2.20 -8.44 8.01
C ILE A 107 1.04 -8.49 7.00
N SER A 108 0.55 -7.34 6.54
CA SER A 108 -0.48 -7.26 5.50
C SER A 108 0.02 -7.71 4.14
N LEU A 109 1.20 -7.24 3.73
CA LEU A 109 1.86 -7.70 2.51
C LEU A 109 2.17 -9.19 2.58
N ALA A 110 2.68 -9.69 3.72
CA ALA A 110 2.94 -11.11 3.92
C ALA A 110 1.68 -11.98 3.76
N ALA A 111 0.54 -11.55 4.31
CA ALA A 111 -0.74 -12.25 4.15
C ALA A 111 -1.19 -12.26 2.68
N ALA A 112 -1.01 -11.15 1.95
CA ALA A 112 -1.38 -11.03 0.55
C ALA A 112 -0.43 -11.82 -0.38
N GLU A 113 0.87 -11.81 -0.12
CA GLU A 113 1.86 -12.66 -0.79
C GLU A 113 1.50 -14.15 -0.63
N SER A 114 1.21 -14.59 0.60
CA SER A 114 0.87 -15.98 0.89
C SER A 114 -0.45 -16.42 0.25
N ALA A 115 -1.48 -15.56 0.23
CA ALA A 115 -2.79 -15.91 -0.28
C ALA A 115 -2.92 -15.78 -1.80
N LEU A 116 -2.28 -14.77 -2.36
CA LEU A 116 -2.58 -14.24 -3.68
C LEU A 116 -1.33 -13.98 -4.51
N GLN A 117 -0.12 -14.33 -4.03
CA GLN A 117 1.13 -13.95 -4.69
C GLN A 117 1.14 -12.45 -5.03
N PHE A 118 0.68 -11.62 -4.11
CA PHE A 118 0.46 -10.20 -4.35
C PHE A 118 1.78 -9.41 -4.40
N GLU A 119 1.86 -8.46 -5.32
CA GLU A 119 2.84 -7.39 -5.35
C GLU A 119 2.12 -6.05 -5.50
N HIS A 120 2.43 -5.08 -4.65
CA HIS A 120 1.79 -3.75 -4.75
C HIS A 120 2.31 -2.95 -5.94
N ARG A 121 3.64 -2.96 -6.13
CA ARG A 121 4.40 -2.29 -7.20
C ARG A 121 4.35 -0.76 -7.24
N ASP A 122 3.53 -0.13 -6.41
CA ASP A 122 3.55 1.32 -6.19
C ASP A 122 3.13 1.70 -4.76
N LEU A 123 3.87 1.21 -3.77
CA LEU A 123 3.54 1.44 -2.35
C LEU A 123 4.34 2.61 -1.79
N HIS A 124 4.30 3.76 -2.48
CA HIS A 124 4.82 4.99 -1.93
C HIS A 124 3.95 5.49 -0.76
N TRP A 125 4.48 6.37 0.09
CA TRP A 125 3.80 6.83 1.31
C TRP A 125 2.47 7.59 1.08
N LEU A 126 2.15 8.00 -0.16
CA LEU A 126 0.82 8.53 -0.48
C LEU A 126 -0.24 7.43 -0.65
N ASN A 127 0.19 6.19 -0.92
CA ASN A 127 -0.65 4.99 -1.05
C ASN A 127 -0.79 4.22 0.27
N VAL A 128 -0.32 4.84 1.35
CA VAL A 128 -0.51 4.37 2.72
C VAL A 128 -1.33 5.43 3.44
N LEU A 129 -2.60 5.15 3.72
CA LEU A 129 -3.46 6.03 4.50
C LEU A 129 -3.42 5.67 5.98
N VAL A 130 -3.57 6.66 6.84
CA VAL A 130 -3.59 6.50 8.30
C VAL A 130 -4.79 7.22 8.89
N LYS A 131 -5.49 6.54 9.81
CA LYS A 131 -6.57 7.13 10.60
C LYS A 131 -6.46 6.75 12.08
N PRO A 132 -6.97 7.60 13.00
CA PRO A 132 -7.11 7.23 14.40
C PRO A 132 -8.01 6.01 14.59
N THR A 133 -7.68 5.17 15.57
CA THR A 133 -8.50 4.02 15.95
C THR A 133 -8.57 3.85 17.47
N LYS A 134 -9.71 3.35 17.96
CA LYS A 134 -9.90 2.95 19.36
C LYS A 134 -9.52 1.49 19.59
N GLN A 135 -9.31 0.70 18.53
CA GLN A 135 -8.87 -0.68 18.65
C GLN A 135 -7.42 -0.67 19.10
N THR A 136 -7.10 -1.35 20.21
CA THR A 136 -5.74 -1.41 20.74
C THR A 136 -4.85 -2.39 19.98
N LYS A 137 -5.44 -3.46 19.42
CA LYS A 137 -4.75 -4.47 18.62
C LYS A 137 -5.49 -4.78 17.33
N LEU A 138 -4.73 -4.98 16.25
CA LEU A 138 -5.23 -5.59 15.01
C LEU A 138 -4.72 -7.02 14.90
N ARG A 139 -5.54 -7.93 14.37
CA ARG A 139 -5.21 -9.36 14.23
C ARG A 139 -5.08 -9.76 12.77
N TYR A 140 -4.10 -10.60 12.50
CA TYR A 140 -3.75 -11.07 11.17
C TYR A 140 -3.55 -12.58 11.16
N ARG A 141 -3.46 -13.14 9.95
CA ARG A 141 -3.00 -14.49 9.76
C ARG A 141 -2.13 -14.56 8.51
N VAL A 142 -0.98 -15.25 8.59
CA VAL A 142 -0.09 -15.50 7.46
C VAL A 142 0.21 -16.99 7.44
N ASP A 143 -0.20 -17.65 6.36
CA ASP A 143 -0.07 -19.10 6.16
C ASP A 143 -0.50 -19.98 7.36
N GLY A 144 -1.56 -19.56 8.06
CA GLY A 144 -2.08 -20.26 9.24
C GLY A 144 -1.52 -19.76 10.57
N VAL A 145 -0.39 -19.04 10.58
CA VAL A 145 0.21 -18.44 11.78
C VAL A 145 -0.51 -17.15 12.15
N GLY A 146 -0.90 -17.00 13.41
CA GLY A 146 -1.57 -15.80 13.93
C GLY A 146 -0.60 -14.69 14.29
N TYR A 147 -1.00 -13.44 14.05
CA TYR A 147 -0.26 -12.27 14.49
C TYR A 147 -1.20 -11.21 15.09
N ALA A 148 -0.71 -10.42 16.05
CA ALA A 148 -1.37 -9.23 16.57
C ALA A 148 -0.39 -8.06 16.68
N VAL A 149 -0.79 -6.91 16.14
CA VAL A 149 -0.02 -5.66 16.18
C VAL A 149 -0.71 -4.68 17.13
N GLN A 150 0.06 -4.02 17.99
CA GLN A 150 -0.44 -2.90 18.78
C GLN A 150 -0.62 -1.70 17.87
N THR A 151 -1.81 -1.10 17.89
CA THR A 151 -2.13 -0.02 16.94
C THR A 151 -1.45 1.29 17.30
N GLU A 152 -1.11 1.50 18.57
CA GLU A 152 -0.64 2.79 19.08
C GLU A 152 -1.64 3.92 18.77
N GLY A 153 -2.94 3.58 18.69
CA GLY A 153 -4.00 4.53 18.39
C GLY A 153 -4.18 4.85 16.89
N ILE A 154 -3.41 4.22 16.00
CA ILE A 154 -3.50 4.43 14.55
C ILE A 154 -3.75 3.13 13.78
N GLN A 155 -4.51 3.22 12.69
CA GLN A 155 -4.73 2.13 11.75
C GLN A 155 -4.26 2.56 10.36
N VAL A 156 -3.42 1.72 9.75
CA VAL A 156 -2.93 1.88 8.39
C VAL A 156 -3.90 1.26 7.38
N CYS A 157 -3.98 1.83 6.19
CA CYS A 157 -4.72 1.28 5.07
C CYS A 157 -3.94 1.48 3.76
N ILE A 158 -3.61 0.37 3.10
CA ILE A 158 -2.97 0.30 1.80
C ILE A 158 -4.03 0.50 0.71
N ILE A 159 -3.76 1.42 -0.22
CA ILE A 159 -4.64 1.82 -1.33
C ILE A 159 -3.89 1.77 -2.66
N ASP A 160 -4.61 2.03 -3.75
CA ASP A 160 -4.11 2.17 -5.11
C ASP A 160 -3.41 0.92 -5.65
N PHE A 161 -4.19 0.14 -6.38
CA PHE A 161 -3.72 -1.12 -6.97
C PHE A 161 -3.54 -1.00 -8.49
N THR A 162 -3.40 0.22 -9.00
CA THR A 162 -3.37 0.53 -10.43
C THR A 162 -2.31 -0.27 -11.16
N VAL A 163 -1.13 -0.45 -10.57
CA VAL A 163 -0.02 -1.20 -11.16
C VAL A 163 0.31 -2.51 -10.46
N SER A 164 -0.56 -2.96 -9.55
CA SER A 164 -0.35 -4.16 -8.75
C SER A 164 -0.45 -5.45 -9.57
N ARG A 165 -0.02 -6.55 -8.94
CA ARG A 165 -0.08 -7.90 -9.49
C ARG A 165 -0.57 -8.89 -8.45
N LEU A 166 -1.39 -9.85 -8.85
CA LEU A 166 -1.69 -11.03 -8.05
C LEU A 166 -1.99 -12.27 -8.92
N CYS A 167 -2.09 -13.42 -8.27
CA CYS A 167 -2.56 -14.68 -8.82
C CYS A 167 -3.72 -15.20 -7.97
N HIS A 168 -4.87 -15.44 -8.59
CA HIS A 168 -6.04 -16.02 -7.93
C HIS A 168 -6.50 -17.26 -8.69
N GLU A 169 -6.45 -18.43 -8.06
CA GLU A 169 -6.86 -19.70 -8.65
C GLU A 169 -6.17 -19.99 -10.01
N GLY A 170 -4.86 -19.68 -10.09
CA GLY A 170 -4.06 -19.84 -11.30
C GLY A 170 -4.16 -18.69 -12.31
N ASN A 171 -5.12 -17.77 -12.13
CA ASN A 171 -5.28 -16.61 -13.00
C ASN A 171 -4.43 -15.44 -12.51
N ILE A 172 -3.46 -15.03 -13.33
CA ILE A 172 -2.58 -13.89 -13.05
C ILE A 172 -3.24 -12.62 -13.57
N VAL A 173 -3.42 -11.65 -12.68
CA VAL A 173 -3.95 -10.32 -12.98
C VAL A 173 -2.85 -9.31 -12.64
N TYR A 174 -2.45 -8.52 -13.61
CA TYR A 174 -1.38 -7.52 -13.48
C TYR A 174 -1.55 -6.42 -14.53
N VAL A 175 -0.88 -5.30 -14.31
CA VAL A 175 -0.67 -4.28 -15.34
C VAL A 175 0.74 -4.40 -15.88
N ASP A 176 0.86 -4.35 -17.21
CA ASP A 176 2.13 -4.37 -17.90
C ASP A 176 2.68 -2.95 -18.01
N MET A 177 3.78 -2.68 -17.31
CA MET A 177 4.46 -1.39 -17.31
C MET A 177 5.60 -1.32 -18.34
N SER A 178 5.77 -2.35 -19.19
CA SER A 178 6.88 -2.39 -20.15
C SER A 178 6.88 -1.23 -21.16
N ASN A 179 5.71 -0.61 -21.38
CA ASN A 179 5.49 0.46 -22.35
C ASN A 179 5.29 1.84 -21.70
N SER A 180 5.63 1.99 -20.41
CA SER A 180 5.49 3.25 -19.67
C SER A 180 6.87 3.80 -19.27
N PRO A 181 7.69 4.28 -20.23
CA PRO A 181 9.07 4.70 -19.97
C PRO A 181 9.16 5.85 -18.96
N GLU A 182 8.17 6.75 -18.99
CA GLU A 182 8.06 7.96 -18.18
C GLU A 182 8.22 7.66 -16.67
N ILE A 183 7.67 6.55 -16.17
CA ILE A 183 7.75 6.20 -14.74
C ILE A 183 9.18 5.90 -14.28
N PHE A 184 10.05 5.49 -15.21
CA PHE A 184 11.42 5.08 -14.93
C PHE A 184 12.45 6.20 -15.17
N GLU A 185 12.02 7.30 -15.80
CA GLU A 185 12.87 8.45 -16.16
C GLU A 185 12.83 9.58 -15.13
N CYS A 186 11.87 9.54 -14.19
CA CYS A 186 11.77 10.50 -13.10
C CYS A 186 12.92 10.37 -12.07
N ASP A 187 13.19 11.46 -11.37
CA ASP A 187 14.22 11.57 -10.33
C ASP A 187 13.79 12.52 -9.19
N GLY A 188 14.58 12.59 -8.12
CA GLY A 188 14.37 13.51 -6.99
C GLY A 188 13.76 12.88 -5.74
N ASP A 189 13.41 11.59 -5.80
CA ASP A 189 12.88 10.82 -4.67
C ASP A 189 13.26 9.34 -4.80
N TYR A 190 13.50 8.68 -3.66
CA TYR A 190 13.85 7.25 -3.62
C TYR A 190 12.80 6.35 -4.29
N GLN A 191 11.54 6.77 -4.37
CA GLN A 191 10.47 6.03 -5.07
C GLN A 191 10.84 5.73 -6.53
N PHE A 192 11.54 6.65 -7.21
CA PHE A 192 11.90 6.46 -8.61
C PHE A 192 13.00 5.42 -8.78
N GLU A 193 13.87 5.29 -7.78
CA GLU A 193 14.84 4.20 -7.73
C GLU A 193 14.14 2.85 -7.52
N ILE A 194 13.08 2.78 -6.70
CA ILE A 194 12.29 1.56 -6.54
C ILE A 194 11.71 1.08 -7.87
N TYR A 195 11.20 1.97 -8.71
CA TYR A 195 10.73 1.61 -10.06
C TYR A 195 11.83 1.00 -10.92
N ARG A 196 13.04 1.59 -10.92
CA ARG A 196 14.20 1.08 -11.66
C ARG A 196 14.64 -0.29 -11.13
N MET A 197 14.75 -0.43 -9.80
CA MET A 197 15.08 -1.71 -9.15
C MET A 197 14.08 -2.82 -9.50
N MET A 198 12.78 -2.54 -9.50
CA MET A 198 11.75 -3.50 -9.90
C MET A 198 11.88 -3.88 -11.38
N ARG A 199 12.07 -2.90 -12.28
CA ARG A 199 12.24 -3.16 -13.72
C ARG A 199 13.43 -4.05 -13.99
N ASP A 200 14.56 -3.75 -13.37
CA ASP A 200 15.82 -4.47 -13.57
C ASP A 200 15.71 -5.90 -12.99
N MET A 201 15.11 -6.06 -11.81
CA MET A 201 14.82 -7.38 -11.22
C MET A 201 13.86 -8.23 -12.07
N ASN A 202 12.87 -7.59 -12.69
CA ASN A 202 11.88 -8.26 -13.54
C ASN A 202 12.42 -8.55 -14.95
N GLY A 203 13.54 -7.95 -15.36
CA GLY A 203 13.96 -7.95 -16.76
C GLY A 203 12.90 -7.32 -17.68
N ASN A 204 12.14 -6.35 -17.14
CA ASN A 204 10.95 -5.75 -17.75
C ASN A 204 9.79 -6.72 -18.07
N ASP A 205 9.80 -7.95 -17.54
CA ASP A 205 8.64 -8.86 -17.56
C ASP A 205 7.83 -8.72 -16.27
N TRP A 206 6.69 -8.02 -16.36
CA TRP A 206 5.84 -7.70 -15.22
C TRP A 206 4.87 -8.83 -14.84
N ARG A 207 4.85 -9.95 -15.56
CA ARG A 207 3.90 -11.04 -15.31
C ARG A 207 4.30 -12.01 -14.17
N PRO A 208 5.58 -12.45 -14.06
CA PRO A 208 6.03 -13.35 -13.01
C PRO A 208 5.80 -12.79 -11.61
N PHE A 209 5.68 -13.68 -10.63
CA PHE A 209 5.66 -13.28 -9.23
C PHE A 209 7.09 -13.02 -8.74
N ARG A 210 7.36 -11.80 -8.31
CA ARG A 210 8.63 -11.32 -7.76
C ARG A 210 8.38 -10.62 -6.42
N PRO A 211 8.13 -11.36 -5.32
CA PRO A 211 7.77 -10.75 -4.03
C PRO A 211 8.83 -9.82 -3.44
N ILE A 212 10.07 -9.86 -3.95
CA ILE A 212 11.11 -8.91 -3.57
C ILE A 212 10.72 -7.45 -3.89
N THR A 213 9.81 -7.22 -4.83
CA THR A 213 9.28 -5.88 -5.11
C THR A 213 8.56 -5.28 -3.89
N ASN A 214 7.87 -6.08 -3.08
CA ASN A 214 7.29 -5.62 -1.82
C ASN A 214 8.35 -5.31 -0.77
N LEU A 215 9.50 -6.00 -0.76
CA LEU A 215 10.62 -5.66 0.11
C LEU A 215 11.24 -4.31 -0.27
N TYR A 216 11.35 -4.00 -1.57
CA TYR A 216 11.81 -2.68 -2.04
C TYR A 216 10.91 -1.57 -1.54
N TRP A 217 9.59 -1.73 -1.65
CA TRP A 217 8.66 -0.73 -1.14
C TRP A 217 8.63 -0.65 0.39
N LEU A 218 8.78 -1.77 1.10
CA LEU A 218 8.89 -1.74 2.56
C LEU A 218 10.16 -1.01 3.00
N HIS A 219 11.27 -1.21 2.29
CA HIS A 219 12.52 -0.49 2.49
C HIS A 219 12.34 1.01 2.27
N TYR A 220 11.72 1.40 1.16
CA TYR A 220 11.35 2.80 0.88
C TYR A 220 10.51 3.43 2.02
N LEU A 221 9.49 2.73 2.51
CA LEU A 221 8.66 3.26 3.60
C LEU A 221 9.46 3.44 4.90
N MET A 222 10.37 2.51 5.21
CA MET A 222 11.26 2.65 6.37
C MET A 222 12.22 3.83 6.20
N GLU A 223 12.80 4.04 5.01
CA GLU A 223 13.63 5.21 4.68
C GLU A 223 12.87 6.51 4.96
N LYS A 224 11.62 6.63 4.46
CA LYS A 224 10.75 7.78 4.72
C LYS A 224 10.48 7.97 6.21
N LEU A 225 10.15 6.90 6.93
CA LEU A 225 9.88 6.98 8.37
C LEU A 225 11.13 7.32 9.19
N LEU A 226 12.32 6.91 8.78
CA LEU A 226 13.57 7.19 9.50
C LEU A 226 14.11 8.61 9.23
N HIS A 227 13.93 9.11 8.01
CA HIS A 227 14.67 10.29 7.53
C HIS A 227 13.79 11.48 7.12
N GLU A 228 12.51 11.26 6.80
CA GLU A 228 11.64 12.29 6.22
C GLU A 228 10.34 12.54 7.01
N THR A 229 10.24 12.01 8.23
CA THR A 229 9.09 12.24 9.11
C THR A 229 9.49 12.90 10.44
N SER A 230 8.52 13.57 11.06
CA SER A 230 8.71 14.31 12.30
C SER A 230 8.19 13.54 13.51
N TYR A 231 9.03 13.46 14.55
CA TYR A 231 8.73 12.83 15.83
C TYR A 231 8.85 13.84 16.98
N PRO A 232 8.20 13.59 18.13
CA PRO A 232 8.38 14.43 19.32
C PRO A 232 9.83 14.40 19.81
N ARG A 233 10.33 15.57 20.28
CA ARG A 233 11.71 15.71 20.81
C ARG A 233 11.98 14.88 22.07
N ARG A 234 10.94 14.57 22.85
CA ARG A 234 11.05 13.82 24.11
C ARG A 234 10.15 12.61 24.01
N ASP A 235 10.72 11.51 23.54
CA ASP A 235 10.10 10.20 23.52
C ASP A 235 11.05 9.20 24.18
N PRO A 236 10.65 8.59 25.31
CA PRO A 236 11.51 7.68 26.05
C PRO A 236 11.94 6.45 25.24
N ASP A 237 11.22 6.08 24.18
CA ASP A 237 11.49 4.89 23.38
C ASP A 237 12.17 5.21 22.05
N SER A 238 12.45 6.49 21.77
CA SER A 238 13.01 6.96 20.50
C SER A 238 14.27 6.18 20.11
N GLN A 239 15.27 6.13 21.00
CA GLN A 239 16.56 5.50 20.69
C GLN A 239 16.42 4.00 20.40
N ALA A 240 15.63 3.28 21.20
CA ALA A 240 15.45 1.85 21.04
C ALA A 240 14.72 1.52 19.73
N ILE A 241 13.59 2.17 19.48
CA ILE A 241 12.78 1.91 18.29
C ILE A 241 13.48 2.37 17.01
N GLN A 242 14.19 3.50 17.05
CA GLN A 242 14.97 3.94 15.90
C GLN A 242 16.09 2.94 15.58
N SER A 243 16.77 2.41 16.60
CA SER A 243 17.79 1.36 16.40
C SER A 243 17.19 0.07 15.82
N GLU A 244 16.02 -0.36 16.31
CA GLU A 244 15.29 -1.52 15.78
C GLU A 244 14.88 -1.32 14.30
N LEU A 245 14.33 -0.15 13.98
CA LEU A 245 13.90 0.18 12.61
C LEU A 245 15.09 0.31 11.65
N THR A 246 16.18 0.95 12.05
CA THR A 246 17.41 1.02 11.25
C THR A 246 18.01 -0.37 11.03
N ALA A 247 18.09 -1.21 12.06
CA ALA A 247 18.58 -2.58 11.91
C ALA A 247 17.69 -3.42 10.97
N LEU A 248 16.36 -3.24 11.05
CA LEU A 248 15.44 -3.88 10.11
C LEU A 248 15.67 -3.37 8.69
N HIS A 249 15.71 -2.05 8.49
CA HIS A 249 15.97 -1.37 7.23
C HIS A 249 17.21 -1.94 6.52
N ASP A 250 18.35 -1.93 7.20
CA ASP A 250 19.62 -2.43 6.66
C ASP A 250 19.57 -3.92 6.30
N SER A 251 18.73 -4.69 7.01
CA SER A 251 18.59 -6.13 6.77
C SER A 251 17.67 -6.47 5.60
N VAL A 252 16.67 -5.63 5.27
CA VAL A 252 15.60 -5.97 4.33
C VAL A 252 16.13 -6.22 2.92
N LEU A 253 17.11 -5.42 2.47
CA LEU A 253 17.72 -5.57 1.13
C LEU A 253 19.13 -6.18 1.16
N SER A 254 19.55 -6.76 2.29
CA SER A 254 20.85 -7.44 2.44
C SER A 254 20.97 -8.78 1.68
N GLY A 255 19.90 -9.23 1.02
CA GLY A 255 19.80 -10.56 0.40
C GLY A 255 19.38 -11.68 1.36
N LYS A 256 19.17 -11.37 2.65
CA LYS A 256 18.72 -12.35 3.66
C LYS A 256 17.29 -12.85 3.43
N TYR A 257 16.43 -12.04 2.81
CA TYR A 257 15.02 -12.34 2.59
C TYR A 257 14.65 -12.19 1.12
N ALA A 258 13.82 -13.10 0.61
CA ALA A 258 13.32 -13.07 -0.77
C ALA A 258 11.89 -12.52 -0.90
N SER A 259 11.19 -12.31 0.22
CA SER A 259 9.80 -11.84 0.28
C SER A 259 9.47 -11.22 1.63
N VAL A 260 8.40 -10.41 1.71
CA VAL A 260 7.91 -9.88 2.99
C VAL A 260 7.38 -11.00 3.88
N ALA A 261 6.76 -12.04 3.31
CA ALA A 261 6.32 -13.22 4.03
C ALA A 261 7.48 -13.97 4.71
N GLN A 262 8.63 -14.10 4.03
CA GLN A 262 9.83 -14.66 4.65
C GLN A 262 10.37 -13.75 5.75
N LEU A 263 10.42 -12.44 5.50
CA LEU A 263 10.85 -11.45 6.50
C LEU A 263 10.02 -11.54 7.78
N VAL A 264 8.70 -11.50 7.67
CA VAL A 264 7.74 -11.57 8.80
C VAL A 264 7.84 -12.89 9.55
N ARG A 265 8.18 -14.00 8.86
CA ARG A 265 8.31 -15.32 9.49
C ARG A 265 9.65 -15.55 10.19
N SER A 266 10.72 -14.89 9.72
CA SER A 266 12.09 -15.26 10.09
C SER A 266 12.89 -14.17 10.79
N SER A 267 12.41 -12.93 10.79
CA SER A 267 13.06 -11.83 11.52
C SER A 267 12.57 -11.74 12.96
N PHE A 268 13.51 -11.65 13.90
CA PHE A 268 13.23 -11.43 15.32
C PHE A 268 12.41 -10.15 15.58
N TYR A 269 12.43 -9.20 14.65
CA TYR A 269 11.64 -7.97 14.72
C TYR A 269 10.14 -8.26 14.87
N PHE A 270 9.62 -9.32 14.24
CA PHE A 270 8.19 -9.64 14.25
C PHE A 270 7.79 -10.69 15.30
N ASP A 271 8.72 -11.14 16.15
CA ASP A 271 8.44 -12.19 17.14
C ASP A 271 7.40 -11.73 18.16
N THR A 272 7.46 -10.47 18.59
CA THR A 272 6.50 -9.85 19.52
C THR A 272 5.10 -9.74 18.94
N CYS A 273 4.97 -9.76 17.61
CA CYS A 273 3.69 -9.75 16.91
C CYS A 273 3.07 -11.13 16.80
N ARG A 274 3.83 -12.22 16.94
CA ARG A 274 3.33 -13.58 16.73
C ARG A 274 2.43 -14.01 17.88
N ILE A 275 1.32 -14.67 17.56
CA ILE A 275 0.39 -15.28 18.53
C ILE A 275 0.56 -16.79 18.42
N ASP A 276 0.80 -17.44 19.56
CA ASP A 276 0.77 -18.90 19.70
C ASP A 276 -0.64 -19.48 19.52
#